data_AF-A0A960PMW4-F1
#
_entry.id   AF-A0A960PMW4-F1
#
_cell.length_a   1.000
_cell.length_b   1.000
_cell.length_c   1.000
_cell.angle_alpha   90.00
_cell.angle_beta   90.00
_cell.angle_gamma   90.00
#
_symmetry.space_group_name_H-M   'P 1'
#
loop_
_entity.id
_entity.type
_entity.pdbx_description
1 polymer ?
#
loop_
_entity_poly.entity_id
_entity_poly.type
_entity_poly.pdbx_seq_one_letter_code
_entity_poly.pdbx_strand_id
1 'polypeptide(L)'
;EVIQGDDQELRTSAVMMLADGKPQPMMLGPFCRLLSDPDWWLRVSACEVLGNLGDERAVPYLVRALEDDETRWAAVDALAQIGAASALQPLSKLLRDPREEVRMEVLQAFSRYSDQRLLPVIRSVRDRDPSEAVRERAREVLRDLNQRLNLDEGDEGGSKVDLRRLENPLDKLLWKVREMGASDLHLTVGEPPMVRLDGELQRMEGVGVLSPEHCRRYILGILDEEQRRELQAGHALDFCRDVPEVGRYRANAFQQWRGLCASFRVIPNMPPTFRDLGLPQELKELLDYHQGIIVLAGPSGCGKSSSLVALMDLINETKALHVVTLEDPVEFVHLPKLGLINQRQVGRDTASFASGLRAAMREDPDVIVVGELRDPETIRMALKAAETGHLVLATLHTIGVVQTIDRLVESLPPDEQAQIRSSLSESLKYVVSQRLVPRKNPEAHPPGKRRVAVFEVIKVTFSIGAKIRQGDTFKIPSLMQIGRHLGMKTRDMALMEMVEAELIDPETAWRYAEKPATFQPLCDPSRISAEVNAP
;
A
#
# COMPACT_ATOMS: atom_id res chain seq x y z
N GLU A 1 37.80 -24.95 -14.76
CA GLU A 1 38.31 -26.02 -13.86
C GLU A 1 39.15 -25.44 -12.73
N VAL A 2 40.27 -24.74 -13.00
CA VAL A 2 41.12 -24.14 -11.92
C VAL A 2 40.36 -23.17 -11.00
N ILE A 3 39.49 -22.29 -11.56
CA ILE A 3 38.59 -21.40 -10.79
C ILE A 3 37.68 -22.16 -9.81
N GLN A 4 37.45 -23.45 -10.03
CA GLN A 4 36.56 -24.27 -9.20
C GLN A 4 37.32 -25.20 -8.25
N GLY A 5 38.66 -25.11 -8.21
CA GLY A 5 39.50 -25.89 -7.30
C GLY A 5 39.59 -25.28 -5.91
N ASP A 6 40.01 -26.08 -4.94
CA ASP A 6 40.09 -25.68 -3.52
C ASP A 6 41.26 -24.73 -3.22
N ASP A 7 42.28 -24.71 -4.09
CA ASP A 7 43.49 -23.89 -3.93
C ASP A 7 43.24 -22.41 -4.27
N GLN A 8 43.27 -21.56 -3.25
CA GLN A 8 43.02 -20.13 -3.35
C GLN A 8 44.06 -19.40 -4.22
N GLU A 9 45.35 -19.74 -4.12
CA GLU A 9 46.40 -19.08 -4.91
C GLU A 9 46.26 -19.39 -6.40
N LEU A 10 45.90 -20.63 -6.72
CA LEU A 10 45.61 -21.05 -8.09
C LEU A 10 44.32 -20.39 -8.64
N ARG A 11 43.26 -20.27 -7.83
CA ARG A 11 42.04 -19.54 -8.22
C ARG A 11 42.36 -18.07 -8.52
N THR A 12 43.09 -17.41 -7.63
CA THR A 12 43.53 -16.01 -7.78
C THR A 12 44.35 -15.78 -9.04
N SER A 13 45.35 -16.62 -9.28
CA SER A 13 46.18 -16.55 -10.50
C SER A 13 45.35 -16.76 -11.77
N ALA A 14 44.41 -17.71 -11.74
CA ALA A 14 43.52 -17.96 -12.88
C ALA A 14 42.56 -16.79 -13.16
N VAL A 15 42.02 -16.16 -12.11
CA VAL A 15 41.15 -14.97 -12.25
C VAL A 15 41.94 -13.78 -12.79
N MET A 16 43.17 -13.51 -12.32
CA MET A 16 44.03 -12.45 -12.88
C MET A 16 44.26 -12.64 -14.38
N MET A 17 44.65 -13.85 -14.81
CA MET A 17 44.90 -14.14 -16.23
C MET A 17 43.66 -13.98 -17.10
N LEU A 18 42.47 -14.24 -16.55
CA LEU A 18 41.20 -14.16 -17.27
C LEU A 18 40.60 -12.75 -17.27
N ALA A 19 40.86 -11.96 -16.22
CA ALA A 19 40.45 -10.56 -16.13
C ALA A 19 41.23 -9.66 -17.10
N ASP A 20 42.50 -9.98 -17.38
CA ASP A 20 43.32 -9.27 -18.38
C ASP A 20 42.91 -9.57 -19.84
N GLY A 21 42.06 -10.58 -20.06
CA GLY A 21 41.58 -10.99 -21.38
C GLY A 21 40.24 -10.37 -21.78
N LYS A 22 39.83 -10.53 -23.05
CA LYS A 22 38.45 -10.22 -23.46
C LYS A 22 37.48 -11.26 -22.86
N PRO A 23 36.44 -10.86 -22.12
CA PRO A 23 35.48 -11.79 -21.53
C PRO A 23 34.79 -12.64 -22.61
N GLN A 24 34.70 -13.96 -22.36
CA GLN A 24 34.03 -14.93 -23.23
C GLN A 24 32.71 -15.38 -22.59
N PRO A 25 31.62 -15.62 -23.36
CA PRO A 25 30.33 -16.06 -22.80
C PRO A 25 30.39 -17.29 -21.90
N MET A 26 31.36 -18.19 -22.12
CA MET A 26 31.60 -19.38 -21.29
C MET A 26 32.04 -19.05 -19.85
N MET A 27 32.49 -17.82 -19.59
CA MET A 27 32.93 -17.35 -18.28
C MET A 27 31.76 -17.02 -17.34
N LEU A 28 30.55 -16.81 -17.85
CA LEU A 28 29.37 -16.44 -17.05
C LEU A 28 29.14 -17.38 -15.86
N GLY A 29 29.04 -18.69 -16.12
CA GLY A 29 28.74 -19.68 -15.07
C GLY A 29 29.79 -19.76 -13.95
N PRO A 30 31.09 -19.90 -14.29
CA PRO A 30 32.17 -19.87 -13.30
C PRO A 30 32.20 -18.59 -12.45
N PHE A 31 32.07 -17.42 -13.08
CA PHE A 31 32.15 -16.15 -12.37
C PHE A 31 30.90 -15.83 -11.55
N CYS A 32 29.70 -16.24 -11.98
CA CYS A 32 28.50 -16.16 -11.12
C CYS A 32 28.64 -17.00 -9.84
N ARG A 33 29.39 -18.11 -9.87
CA ARG A 33 29.68 -18.92 -8.67
C ARG A 33 30.73 -18.27 -7.77
N LEU A 34 31.73 -17.60 -8.36
CA LEU A 34 32.76 -16.87 -7.61
C LEU A 34 32.19 -15.73 -6.77
N LEU A 35 31.00 -15.20 -7.07
CA LEU A 35 30.30 -14.23 -6.22
C LEU A 35 29.93 -14.77 -4.82
N SER A 36 30.13 -16.07 -4.56
CA SER A 36 29.95 -16.68 -3.24
C SER A 36 31.26 -17.28 -2.69
N ASP A 37 32.42 -16.92 -3.27
CA ASP A 37 33.73 -17.38 -2.80
C ASP A 37 34.06 -16.77 -1.42
N PRO A 38 34.70 -17.52 -0.51
CA PRO A 38 35.13 -16.97 0.79
C PRO A 38 36.11 -15.78 0.64
N ASP A 39 36.88 -15.70 -0.44
CA ASP A 39 37.80 -14.59 -0.69
C ASP A 39 37.07 -13.38 -1.26
N TRP A 40 37.08 -12.27 -0.53
CA TRP A 40 36.44 -11.01 -0.92
C TRP A 40 36.98 -10.45 -2.24
N TRP A 41 38.29 -10.60 -2.51
CA TRP A 41 38.95 -10.11 -3.71
C TRP A 41 38.49 -10.90 -4.94
N LEU A 42 38.30 -12.22 -4.80
CA LEU A 42 37.74 -13.05 -5.86
C LEU A 42 36.28 -12.68 -6.16
N ARG A 43 35.48 -12.36 -5.14
CA ARG A 43 34.10 -11.89 -5.35
C ARG A 43 34.05 -10.54 -6.07
N VAL A 44 34.89 -9.59 -5.67
CA VAL A 44 35.02 -8.27 -6.32
C VAL A 44 35.47 -8.42 -7.78
N SER A 45 36.53 -9.18 -8.03
CA SER A 45 37.02 -9.47 -9.38
C SER A 45 35.95 -10.14 -10.23
N ALA A 46 35.09 -10.96 -9.62
CA ALA A 46 33.99 -11.59 -10.33
C ALA A 46 32.90 -10.60 -10.74
N CYS A 47 32.56 -9.61 -9.91
CA CYS A 47 31.68 -8.52 -10.32
C CYS A 47 32.24 -7.79 -11.56
N GLU A 48 33.52 -7.41 -11.54
CA GLU A 48 34.18 -6.69 -12.63
C GLU A 48 34.14 -7.48 -13.95
N VAL A 49 34.49 -8.77 -13.90
CA VAL A 49 34.46 -9.64 -15.10
C VAL A 49 33.04 -9.83 -15.63
N LEU A 50 32.04 -9.96 -14.75
CA LEU A 50 30.64 -10.08 -15.16
C LEU A 50 30.09 -8.77 -15.76
N GLY A 51 30.50 -7.62 -15.23
CA GLY A 51 30.21 -6.31 -15.80
C GLY A 51 30.77 -6.18 -17.21
N ASN A 52 32.06 -6.50 -17.38
CA ASN A 52 32.75 -6.46 -18.68
C ASN A 52 32.16 -7.46 -19.69
N LEU A 53 31.58 -8.57 -19.23
CA LEU A 53 30.89 -9.53 -20.08
C LEU A 53 29.59 -8.96 -20.65
N GLY A 54 28.89 -8.09 -19.91
CA GLY A 54 27.66 -7.42 -20.36
C GLY A 54 26.44 -8.34 -20.49
N ASP A 55 26.47 -9.54 -19.91
CA ASP A 55 25.40 -10.54 -20.05
C ASP A 55 24.30 -10.34 -18.98
N GLU A 56 23.07 -10.04 -19.41
CA GLU A 56 21.93 -9.80 -18.51
C GLU A 56 21.62 -10.99 -17.58
N ARG A 57 22.02 -12.22 -17.93
CA ARG A 57 21.84 -13.41 -17.09
C ARG A 57 22.65 -13.33 -15.79
N ALA A 58 23.66 -12.47 -15.71
CA ALA A 58 24.43 -12.20 -14.50
C ALA A 58 23.67 -11.33 -13.47
N VAL A 59 22.67 -10.55 -13.92
CA VAL A 59 21.99 -9.54 -13.09
C VAL A 59 21.43 -10.09 -11.78
N PRO A 60 20.71 -11.24 -11.74
CA PRO A 60 20.20 -11.77 -10.48
C PRO A 60 21.30 -12.13 -9.46
N TYR A 61 22.50 -12.49 -9.94
CA TYR A 61 23.64 -12.81 -9.08
C TYR A 61 24.31 -11.54 -8.55
N LEU A 62 24.52 -10.56 -9.43
CA LEU A 62 25.06 -9.25 -9.05
C LEU A 62 24.13 -8.49 -8.10
N VAL A 63 22.81 -8.63 -8.26
CA VAL A 63 21.82 -8.05 -7.33
C VAL A 63 21.96 -8.65 -5.93
N ARG A 64 22.28 -9.94 -5.79
CA ARG A 64 22.57 -10.55 -4.48
C ARG A 64 23.88 -10.02 -3.90
N ALA A 65 24.89 -9.79 -4.74
CA ALA A 65 26.18 -9.23 -4.34
C ALA A 65 26.08 -7.77 -3.85
N LEU A 66 24.95 -7.07 -4.03
CA LEU A 66 24.70 -5.76 -3.43
C LEU A 66 24.50 -5.82 -1.90
N GLU A 67 24.12 -6.98 -1.36
CA GLU A 67 23.89 -7.18 0.08
C GLU A 67 25.20 -7.29 0.86
N ASP A 68 26.27 -7.75 0.22
CA ASP A 68 27.61 -7.86 0.81
C ASP A 68 28.35 -6.52 0.72
N ASP A 69 28.82 -6.02 1.86
CA ASP A 69 29.54 -4.74 1.98
C ASP A 69 30.81 -4.70 1.12
N GLU A 70 31.51 -5.83 0.99
CA GLU A 70 32.81 -5.92 0.31
C GLU A 70 32.63 -5.89 -1.22
N THR A 71 31.55 -6.47 -1.73
CA THR A 71 31.28 -6.57 -3.17
C THR A 71 30.32 -5.52 -3.71
N ARG A 72 29.62 -4.79 -2.83
CA ARG A 72 28.56 -3.85 -3.22
C ARG A 72 29.01 -2.89 -4.29
N TRP A 73 30.18 -2.27 -4.10
CA TRP A 73 30.71 -1.26 -5.02
C TRP A 73 30.91 -1.86 -6.43
N ALA A 74 31.66 -2.96 -6.50
CA ALA A 74 31.91 -3.65 -7.75
C ALA A 74 30.61 -4.18 -8.41
N ALA A 75 29.63 -4.59 -7.61
CA ALA A 75 28.32 -5.02 -8.09
C ALA A 75 27.49 -3.86 -8.66
N VAL A 76 27.54 -2.66 -8.06
CA VAL A 76 26.87 -1.45 -8.58
C VAL A 76 27.47 -1.07 -9.94
N ASP A 77 28.80 -1.00 -10.06
CA ASP A 77 29.45 -0.68 -11.35
C ASP A 77 29.19 -1.76 -12.41
N ALA A 78 29.27 -3.05 -12.05
CA ALA A 78 28.97 -4.15 -12.97
C ALA A 78 27.53 -4.10 -13.48
N LEU A 79 26.54 -3.84 -12.62
CA LEU A 79 25.15 -3.66 -13.03
C LEU A 79 24.99 -2.43 -13.93
N ALA A 80 25.70 -1.34 -13.66
CA ALA A 80 25.68 -0.14 -14.50
C ALA A 80 26.31 -0.38 -15.89
N GLN A 81 27.34 -1.21 -15.97
CA GLN A 81 27.96 -1.63 -17.23
C GLN A 81 27.01 -2.48 -18.07
N ILE A 82 26.30 -3.42 -17.46
CA ILE A 82 25.32 -4.27 -18.15
C ILE A 82 24.12 -3.44 -18.66
N GLY A 83 23.65 -2.47 -17.87
CA GLY A 83 22.58 -1.55 -18.29
C GLY A 83 21.18 -2.17 -18.32
N ALA A 84 20.98 -3.35 -17.71
CA ALA A 84 19.69 -4.04 -17.72
C ALA A 84 18.62 -3.30 -16.90
N ALA A 85 17.43 -3.13 -17.48
CA ALA A 85 16.29 -2.50 -16.81
C ALA A 85 15.88 -3.16 -15.48
N SER A 86 16.10 -4.47 -15.34
CA SER A 86 15.81 -5.24 -14.13
C SER A 86 16.68 -4.84 -12.93
N ALA A 87 17.84 -4.22 -13.16
CA ALA A 87 18.74 -3.74 -12.12
C ALA A 87 18.32 -2.38 -11.51
N LEU A 88 17.46 -1.62 -12.19
CA LEU A 88 17.05 -0.27 -11.77
C LEU A 88 16.38 -0.25 -10.39
N GLN A 89 15.50 -1.21 -10.11
CA GLN A 89 14.75 -1.25 -8.85
C GLN A 89 15.64 -1.64 -7.65
N PRO A 90 16.48 -2.68 -7.74
CA PRO A 90 17.51 -2.97 -6.74
C PRO A 90 18.43 -1.78 -6.46
N LEU A 91 18.98 -1.15 -7.50
CA LEU A 91 19.86 0.02 -7.36
C LEU A 91 19.12 1.20 -6.71
N SER A 92 17.87 1.47 -7.10
CA SER A 92 17.07 2.57 -6.53
C SER A 92 16.84 2.43 -5.02
N LYS A 93 16.85 1.20 -4.47
CA LYS A 93 16.75 0.99 -3.02
C LYS A 93 17.98 1.49 -2.27
N LEU A 94 19.17 1.36 -2.87
CA LEU A 94 20.44 1.77 -2.26
C LEU A 94 20.59 3.30 -2.15
N LEU A 95 19.77 4.08 -2.86
CA LEU A 95 19.64 5.53 -2.65
C LEU A 95 19.04 5.90 -1.28
N ARG A 96 18.62 4.92 -0.47
CA ARG A 96 18.19 5.13 0.92
C ARG A 96 19.20 4.58 1.93
N ASP A 97 20.39 4.13 1.49
CA ASP A 97 21.43 3.65 2.38
C ASP A 97 21.92 4.79 3.29
N PRO A 98 22.17 4.54 4.59
CA PRO A 98 22.67 5.56 5.51
C PRO A 98 24.02 6.15 5.08
N ARG A 99 24.86 5.39 4.39
CA ARG A 99 26.20 5.82 3.95
C ARG A 99 26.10 6.71 2.72
N GLU A 100 26.70 7.90 2.80
CA GLU A 100 26.76 8.86 1.70
C GLU A 100 27.43 8.27 0.45
N GLU A 101 28.53 7.55 0.64
CA GLU A 101 29.36 6.94 -0.41
C GLU A 101 28.55 5.99 -1.31
N VAL A 102 27.69 5.16 -0.71
CA VAL A 102 26.83 4.20 -1.43
C VAL A 102 25.80 4.94 -2.29
N ARG A 103 25.20 6.02 -1.77
CA ARG A 103 24.22 6.80 -2.52
C ARG A 103 24.87 7.54 -3.70
N MET A 104 26.06 8.10 -3.50
CA MET A 104 26.86 8.74 -4.55
C MET A 104 27.18 7.75 -5.69
N GLU A 105 27.56 6.54 -5.33
CA GLU A 105 27.90 5.50 -6.29
C GLU A 105 26.71 5.07 -7.14
N VAL A 106 25.55 4.91 -6.53
CA VAL A 106 24.32 4.56 -7.27
C VAL A 106 23.92 5.69 -8.22
N LEU A 107 24.06 6.95 -7.81
CA LEU A 107 23.86 8.10 -8.71
C LEU A 107 24.84 8.07 -9.89
N GLN A 108 26.10 7.74 -9.64
CA GLN A 108 27.11 7.55 -10.69
C GLN A 108 26.75 6.42 -11.65
N ALA A 109 26.24 5.30 -11.14
CA ALA A 109 25.75 4.19 -11.94
C ALA A 109 24.57 4.61 -12.83
N PHE A 110 23.63 5.39 -12.28
CA PHE A 110 22.48 5.93 -13.03
C PHE A 110 22.89 6.86 -14.17
N SER A 111 24.05 7.51 -14.11
CA SER A 111 24.61 8.24 -15.24
C SER A 111 24.94 7.37 -16.46
N ARG A 112 24.84 6.04 -16.40
CA ARG A 112 25.01 5.14 -17.56
C ARG A 112 23.68 4.66 -18.15
N TYR A 113 22.58 4.86 -17.45
CA TYR A 113 21.25 4.48 -17.92
C TYR A 113 20.61 5.63 -18.72
N SER A 114 19.75 5.27 -19.67
CA SER A 114 18.93 6.21 -20.45
C SER A 114 17.45 5.85 -20.30
N ASP A 115 16.96 5.87 -19.06
CA ASP A 115 15.60 5.41 -18.70
C ASP A 115 14.82 6.50 -17.96
N GLN A 116 13.65 6.87 -18.49
CA GLN A 116 12.78 7.91 -17.90
C GLN A 116 12.29 7.56 -16.48
N ARG A 117 12.23 6.29 -16.10
CA ARG A 117 11.81 5.84 -14.75
C ARG A 117 12.76 6.32 -13.66
N LEU A 118 13.99 6.69 -13.99
CA LEU A 118 14.98 7.22 -13.05
C LEU A 118 14.70 8.67 -12.63
N LEU A 119 14.01 9.46 -13.48
CA LEU A 119 13.73 10.88 -13.21
C LEU A 119 13.05 11.13 -11.85
N PRO A 120 11.93 10.48 -11.49
CA PRO A 120 11.29 10.70 -10.20
C PRO A 120 12.17 10.26 -9.02
N VAL A 121 12.98 9.20 -9.21
CA VAL A 121 13.86 8.67 -8.16
C VAL A 121 14.98 9.65 -7.87
N ILE A 122 15.67 10.14 -8.90
CA ILE A 122 16.81 11.05 -8.75
C ILE A 122 16.34 12.44 -8.29
N ARG A 123 15.16 12.91 -8.73
CA ARG A 123 14.55 14.15 -8.20
C ARG A 123 14.27 14.04 -6.70
N SER A 124 13.75 12.90 -6.24
CA SER A 124 13.55 12.69 -4.80
C SER A 124 14.86 12.77 -4.01
N VAL A 125 15.97 12.27 -4.55
CA VAL A 125 17.29 12.37 -3.91
C VAL A 125 17.77 13.82 -3.90
N ARG A 126 17.71 14.51 -5.04
CA ARG A 126 18.04 15.94 -5.16
C ARG A 126 17.31 16.80 -4.12
N ASP A 127 16.04 16.52 -3.87
CA ASP A 127 15.20 17.38 -3.04
C ASP A 127 15.24 17.01 -1.55
N ARG A 128 15.58 15.76 -1.19
CA ARG A 128 15.38 15.24 0.17
C ARG A 128 16.59 14.55 0.80
N ASP A 129 17.65 14.27 0.05
CA ASP A 129 18.84 13.63 0.63
C ASP A 129 19.42 14.53 1.72
N PRO A 130 19.88 14.01 2.87
CA PRO A 130 20.48 14.84 3.91
C PRO A 130 21.80 15.50 3.49
N SER A 131 22.58 14.88 2.59
CA SER A 131 23.90 15.39 2.18
C SER A 131 23.80 16.34 0.97
N GLU A 132 24.41 17.52 1.06
CA GLU A 132 24.47 18.47 -0.06
C GLU A 132 25.28 17.90 -1.24
N ALA A 133 26.33 17.12 -0.97
CA ALA A 133 27.14 16.51 -2.03
C ALA A 133 26.31 15.53 -2.88
N VAL A 134 25.46 14.73 -2.23
CA VAL A 134 24.53 13.82 -2.91
C VAL A 134 23.45 14.58 -3.68
N ARG A 135 22.92 15.65 -3.09
CA ARG A 135 21.95 16.52 -3.79
C ARG A 135 22.55 17.13 -5.05
N GLU A 136 23.77 17.66 -4.99
CA GLU A 136 24.46 18.24 -6.15
C GLU A 136 24.72 17.18 -7.22
N ARG A 137 25.21 15.99 -6.82
CA ARG A 137 25.42 14.90 -7.78
C ARG A 137 24.13 14.48 -8.47
N ALA A 138 23.01 14.45 -7.74
CA ALA A 138 21.70 14.17 -8.32
C ALA A 138 21.26 15.26 -9.33
N ARG A 139 21.60 16.54 -9.11
CA ARG A 139 21.35 17.62 -10.09
C ARG A 139 22.12 17.39 -11.37
N GLU A 140 23.40 17.03 -11.27
CA GLU A 140 24.26 16.73 -12.41
C GLU A 140 23.71 15.55 -13.22
N VAL A 141 23.39 14.44 -12.54
CA VAL A 141 22.84 13.25 -13.21
C VAL A 141 21.49 13.54 -13.87
N LEU A 142 20.64 14.36 -13.25
CA LEU A 142 19.37 14.80 -13.87
C LEU A 142 19.60 15.65 -15.11
N ARG A 143 20.57 16.57 -15.09
CA ARG A 143 20.92 17.39 -16.26
C ARG A 143 21.36 16.49 -17.41
N ASP A 144 22.29 15.58 -17.15
CA ASP A 144 22.81 14.65 -18.16
C ASP A 144 21.71 13.74 -18.71
N LEU A 145 20.85 13.21 -17.84
CA LEU A 145 19.76 12.32 -18.22
C LEU A 145 18.70 13.05 -19.03
N ASN A 146 18.32 14.27 -18.62
CA ASN A 146 17.41 15.12 -19.39
C ASN A 146 17.98 15.43 -20.77
N GLN A 147 19.27 15.77 -20.87
CA GLN A 147 19.93 16.04 -22.16
C GLN A 147 19.88 14.82 -23.08
N ARG A 148 20.19 13.62 -22.57
CA ARG A 148 20.16 12.37 -23.38
C ARG A 148 18.75 11.98 -23.80
N LEU A 149 17.76 12.31 -22.98
CA LEU A 149 16.35 12.05 -23.27
C LEU A 149 15.70 13.18 -24.10
N ASN A 150 16.46 14.22 -24.51
CA ASN A 150 15.96 15.41 -25.19
C ASN A 150 14.83 16.13 -24.43
N LEU A 151 14.98 16.26 -23.11
CA LEU A 151 14.08 17.01 -22.23
C LEU A 151 14.73 18.39 -21.94
N ASP A 152 14.02 19.48 -22.22
CA ASP A 152 14.54 20.85 -22.03
C ASP A 152 14.94 21.14 -20.57
N GLU A 153 15.99 21.93 -20.34
CA GLU A 153 16.49 22.31 -18.99
C GLU A 153 15.47 23.07 -18.12
N GLY A 154 14.28 23.40 -18.66
CA GLY A 154 13.12 23.94 -17.94
C GLY A 154 12.11 22.88 -17.47
N ASP A 155 12.39 21.60 -17.68
CA ASP A 155 11.57 20.45 -17.29
C ASP A 155 11.81 20.07 -15.81
N GLU A 156 11.52 21.04 -14.95
CA GLU A 156 11.32 20.92 -13.51
C GLU A 156 10.14 19.99 -13.25
N GLY A 157 10.34 18.68 -13.33
CA GLY A 157 9.23 17.76 -13.16
C GLY A 157 8.84 17.51 -11.70
N GLY A 158 8.19 18.50 -11.08
CA GLY A 158 6.80 18.22 -10.70
C GLY A 158 6.04 18.11 -12.01
N SER A 159 5.22 17.08 -12.22
CA SER A 159 4.40 16.96 -13.43
C SER A 159 3.89 18.37 -13.77
N LYS A 160 4.42 19.02 -14.83
CA LYS A 160 3.97 20.36 -15.21
C LYS A 160 2.64 20.11 -15.86
N VAL A 161 1.65 19.82 -15.02
CA VAL A 161 0.25 19.88 -15.37
C VAL A 161 0.10 21.29 -15.89
N ASP A 162 -0.03 21.40 -17.21
CA ASP A 162 -0.22 22.70 -17.82
C ASP A 162 -1.54 23.23 -17.27
N LEU A 163 -1.46 24.15 -16.31
CA LEU A 163 -2.62 24.71 -15.63
C LEU A 163 -3.59 25.39 -16.60
N ARG A 164 -3.14 25.65 -17.84
CA ARG A 164 -3.99 26.14 -18.93
C ARG A 164 -4.90 25.04 -19.50
N ARG A 165 -4.48 23.77 -19.43
CA ARG A 165 -5.27 22.59 -19.82
C ARG A 165 -6.33 22.22 -18.79
N LEU A 166 -6.16 22.63 -17.53
CA LEU A 166 -7.21 22.50 -16.52
C LEU A 166 -8.31 23.55 -16.77
N GLU A 167 -9.34 23.17 -17.51
CA GLU A 167 -10.47 24.05 -17.84
C GLU A 167 -11.27 24.44 -16.59
N ASN A 168 -11.42 23.52 -15.63
CA ASN A 168 -12.19 23.77 -14.41
C ASN A 168 -11.36 24.54 -13.36
N PRO A 169 -11.83 25.70 -12.87
CA PRO A 169 -11.15 26.44 -11.81
C PRO A 169 -10.92 25.64 -10.51
N LEU A 170 -11.81 24.70 -10.18
CA LEU A 170 -11.66 23.84 -9.02
C LEU A 170 -10.48 22.87 -9.19
N ASP A 171 -10.27 22.34 -10.39
CA ASP A 171 -9.17 21.40 -10.64
C ASP A 171 -7.80 22.07 -10.39
N LYS A 172 -7.68 23.38 -10.64
CA LYS A 172 -6.47 24.16 -10.30
C LYS A 172 -6.26 24.29 -8.79
N LEU A 173 -7.33 24.44 -8.01
CA LEU A 173 -7.26 24.44 -6.55
C LEU A 173 -6.85 23.05 -6.04
N LEU A 174 -7.44 21.99 -6.60
CA LEU A 174 -7.10 20.60 -6.24
C LEU A 174 -5.63 20.27 -6.56
N TRP A 175 -5.11 20.73 -7.69
CA TRP A 175 -3.68 20.63 -8.00
C TRP A 175 -2.83 21.33 -6.94
N LYS A 176 -3.14 22.59 -6.62
CA LYS A 176 -2.37 23.35 -5.62
C LYS A 176 -2.42 22.72 -4.23
N VAL A 177 -3.56 22.14 -3.82
CA VAL A 177 -3.70 21.39 -2.56
C VAL A 177 -2.72 20.22 -2.50
N ARG A 178 -2.60 19.47 -3.60
CA ARG A 178 -1.69 18.33 -3.71
C ARG A 178 -0.22 18.78 -3.71
N GLU A 179 0.12 19.83 -4.45
CA GLU A 179 1.48 20.41 -4.47
C GLU A 179 1.91 20.91 -3.09
N MET A 180 0.99 21.49 -2.33
CA MET A 180 1.24 21.93 -0.95
C MET A 180 1.38 20.76 0.04
N GLY A 181 1.09 19.52 -0.37
CA GLY A 181 1.09 18.35 0.51
C GLY A 181 -0.10 18.29 1.49
N ALA A 182 -1.17 19.05 1.22
CA ALA A 182 -2.36 19.04 2.07
C ALA A 182 -3.19 17.75 1.89
N SER A 183 -3.77 17.25 2.97
CA SER A 183 -4.58 16.01 2.96
C SER A 183 -6.01 16.26 2.49
N ASP A 184 -6.56 17.44 2.79
CA ASP A 184 -7.94 17.78 2.50
C ASP A 184 -8.06 19.25 2.04
N LEU A 185 -9.01 19.52 1.14
CA LEU A 185 -9.50 20.84 0.75
C LEU A 185 -10.95 20.98 1.20
N HIS A 186 -11.30 22.11 1.80
CA HIS A 186 -12.66 22.44 2.22
C HIS A 186 -13.11 23.75 1.57
N LEU A 187 -14.28 23.70 0.93
CA LEU A 187 -14.94 24.85 0.30
C LEU A 187 -16.21 25.16 1.07
N THR A 188 -16.31 26.38 1.58
CA THR A 188 -17.47 26.85 2.35
C THR A 188 -17.72 28.32 2.10
N VAL A 189 -19.00 28.69 2.03
CA VAL A 189 -19.41 30.09 1.79
C VAL A 189 -18.98 30.96 2.98
N GLY A 190 -18.38 32.11 2.66
CA GLY A 190 -17.96 33.12 3.64
C GLY A 190 -16.57 32.91 4.23
N GLU A 191 -15.84 31.86 3.83
CA GLU A 191 -14.42 31.69 4.16
C GLU A 191 -13.58 31.55 2.87
N PRO A 192 -12.28 31.84 2.92
CA PRO A 192 -11.35 31.35 1.89
C PRO A 192 -11.36 29.82 1.83
N PRO A 193 -10.90 29.20 0.73
CA PRO A 193 -10.63 27.77 0.72
C PRO A 193 -9.74 27.40 1.91
N MET A 194 -10.13 26.37 2.65
CA MET A 194 -9.36 25.88 3.79
C MET A 194 -8.69 24.57 3.41
N VAL A 195 -7.44 24.37 3.83
CA VAL A 195 -6.68 23.15 3.58
C VAL A 195 -6.26 22.51 4.89
N ARG A 196 -6.15 21.19 4.91
CA ARG A 196 -5.58 20.46 6.06
C ARG A 196 -4.12 20.12 5.78
N LEU A 197 -3.20 20.78 6.49
CA LEU A 197 -1.76 20.54 6.44
C LEU A 197 -1.33 19.98 7.79
N ASP A 198 -0.66 18.82 7.78
CA ASP A 198 -0.17 18.14 9.00
C ASP A 198 -1.24 17.93 10.09
N GLY A 199 -2.50 17.79 9.68
CA GLY A 199 -3.64 17.61 10.57
C GLY A 199 -4.35 18.90 10.98
N GLU A 200 -3.73 20.06 10.77
CA GLU A 200 -4.26 21.37 11.13
C GLU A 200 -4.99 22.04 9.95
N LEU A 201 -6.10 22.73 10.26
CA LEU A 201 -6.89 23.44 9.25
C LEU A 201 -6.35 24.86 9.08
N GLN A 202 -5.94 25.21 7.86
CA GLN A 202 -5.31 26.48 7.53
C GLN A 202 -6.02 27.15 6.34
N ARG A 203 -5.97 28.49 6.28
CA ARG A 203 -6.48 29.26 5.14
C ARG A 203 -5.51 29.15 3.97
N MET A 204 -6.03 28.88 2.78
CA MET A 204 -5.21 28.81 1.58
C MET A 204 -4.79 30.21 1.11
N GLU A 205 -3.48 30.45 1.02
CA GLU A 205 -2.95 31.74 0.59
C GLU A 205 -3.24 32.04 -0.89
N GLY A 206 -3.51 33.31 -1.17
CA GLY A 206 -3.73 33.82 -2.53
C GLY A 206 -5.12 33.54 -3.11
N VAL A 207 -6.05 32.98 -2.32
CA VAL A 207 -7.46 32.81 -2.74
C VAL A 207 -8.37 33.57 -1.78
N GLY A 208 -9.21 34.45 -2.33
CA GLY A 208 -10.15 35.25 -1.56
C GLY A 208 -11.33 34.45 -0.98
N VAL A 209 -12.15 35.13 -0.19
CA VAL A 209 -13.37 34.58 0.41
C VAL A 209 -14.34 34.05 -0.65
N LEU A 210 -14.89 32.86 -0.44
CA LEU A 210 -15.83 32.22 -1.36
C LEU A 210 -17.25 32.77 -1.18
N SER A 211 -17.83 33.29 -2.27
CA SER A 211 -19.24 33.67 -2.34
C SER A 211 -20.12 32.44 -2.59
N PRO A 212 -21.45 32.53 -2.40
CA PRO A 212 -22.38 31.47 -2.80
C PRO A 212 -22.23 31.07 -4.28
N GLU A 213 -21.96 32.03 -5.15
CA GLU A 213 -21.74 31.81 -6.58
C GLU A 213 -20.42 31.07 -6.86
N HIS A 214 -19.35 31.38 -6.12
CA HIS A 214 -18.08 30.64 -6.22
C HIS A 214 -18.28 29.17 -5.87
N CYS A 215 -18.91 28.88 -4.72
CA CYS A 215 -19.16 27.50 -4.30
C CYS A 215 -20.04 26.75 -5.28
N ARG A 216 -21.13 27.39 -5.78
CA ARG A 216 -21.97 26.80 -6.83
C ARG A 216 -21.19 26.47 -8.09
N ARG A 217 -20.38 27.41 -8.58
CA ARG A 217 -19.56 27.21 -9.80
C ARG A 217 -18.56 26.07 -9.63
N TYR A 218 -17.85 26.02 -8.51
CA TYR A 218 -16.86 24.97 -8.26
C TYR A 218 -17.49 23.60 -8.10
N ILE A 219 -18.53 23.49 -7.27
CA ILE A 219 -19.10 22.21 -6.90
C ILE A 219 -20.00 21.68 -8.01
N LEU A 220 -20.98 22.45 -8.50
CA LEU A 220 -21.87 21.97 -9.55
C LEU A 220 -21.13 21.77 -10.88
N GLY A 221 -20.03 22.50 -11.11
CA GLY A 221 -19.21 22.38 -12.31
C GLY A 221 -18.50 21.03 -12.47
N ILE A 222 -18.36 20.25 -11.40
CA ILE A 222 -17.76 18.89 -11.45
C ILE A 222 -18.77 17.76 -11.35
N LEU A 223 -20.04 18.07 -11.08
CA LEU A 223 -21.12 17.08 -10.94
C LEU A 223 -21.85 16.85 -12.25
N ASP A 224 -22.24 15.60 -12.49
CA ASP A 224 -23.20 15.25 -13.54
C ASP A 224 -24.63 15.66 -13.18
N GLU A 225 -25.56 15.47 -14.13
CA GLU A 225 -26.95 15.90 -13.97
C GLU A 225 -27.72 15.14 -12.87
N GLU A 226 -27.40 13.87 -12.65
CA GLU A 226 -28.05 13.05 -11.62
C GLU A 226 -27.57 13.46 -10.22
N GLN A 227 -26.24 13.57 -10.06
CA GLN A 227 -25.60 14.09 -8.85
C GLN A 227 -26.09 15.48 -8.47
N ARG A 228 -26.31 16.36 -9.46
CA ARG A 228 -26.89 17.70 -9.22
C ARG A 228 -28.32 17.61 -8.68
N ARG A 229 -29.14 16.70 -9.20
CA ARG A 229 -30.51 16.50 -8.74
C ARG A 229 -30.55 15.97 -7.32
N GLU A 230 -29.72 15.00 -6.97
CA GLU A 230 -29.63 14.47 -5.61
C GLU A 230 -29.25 15.56 -4.60
N LEU A 231 -28.24 16.37 -4.93
CA LEU A 231 -27.80 17.48 -4.09
C LEU A 231 -28.89 18.56 -3.94
N GLN A 232 -29.63 18.85 -5.02
CA GLN A 232 -30.76 19.79 -5.00
C GLN A 232 -31.96 19.27 -4.19
N ALA A 233 -32.16 17.95 -4.14
CA ALA A 233 -33.16 17.31 -3.30
C ALA A 233 -32.78 17.32 -1.80
N GLY A 234 -31.59 17.83 -1.45
CA GLY A 234 -31.13 17.99 -0.07
C GLY A 234 -30.28 16.83 0.45
N HIS A 235 -29.87 15.90 -0.40
CA HIS A 235 -28.97 14.82 -0.03
C HIS A 235 -27.50 15.29 -0.02
N ALA A 236 -26.67 14.65 0.81
CA ALA A 236 -25.22 14.75 0.68
C ALA A 236 -24.75 13.72 -0.36
N LEU A 237 -23.69 14.06 -1.10
CA LEU A 237 -23.17 13.25 -2.19
C LEU A 237 -21.70 12.90 -1.97
N ASP A 238 -21.39 11.61 -1.92
CA ASP A 238 -20.01 11.07 -1.93
C ASP A 238 -19.63 10.60 -3.33
N PHE A 239 -18.47 11.01 -3.83
CA PHE A 239 -17.98 10.62 -5.16
C PHE A 239 -16.46 10.76 -5.27
N CYS A 240 -15.87 10.33 -6.38
CA CYS A 240 -14.47 10.58 -6.70
C CYS A 240 -14.33 11.55 -7.89
N ARG A 241 -13.47 12.56 -7.73
CA ARG A 241 -13.03 13.45 -8.82
C ARG A 241 -11.65 13.00 -9.27
N ASP A 242 -11.55 12.56 -10.51
CA ASP A 242 -10.27 12.35 -11.18
C ASP A 242 -9.89 13.62 -11.94
N VAL A 243 -8.69 14.13 -11.68
CA VAL A 243 -8.14 15.31 -12.35
C VAL A 243 -6.95 14.83 -13.19
N PRO A 244 -7.06 14.86 -14.54
CA PRO A 244 -6.01 14.36 -15.43
C PRO A 244 -4.64 14.94 -15.10
N GLU A 245 -3.61 14.09 -15.10
CA GLU A 245 -2.20 14.43 -14.80
C GLU A 245 -1.93 14.92 -13.36
N VAL A 246 -2.97 15.21 -12.57
CA VAL A 246 -2.86 15.67 -11.17
C VAL A 246 -3.08 14.50 -10.20
N GLY A 247 -4.18 13.76 -10.38
CA GLY A 247 -4.56 12.62 -9.54
C GLY A 247 -6.00 12.66 -9.07
N ARG A 248 -6.33 11.72 -8.19
CA ARG A 248 -7.71 11.45 -7.75
C ARG A 248 -8.00 12.02 -6.36
N TYR A 249 -9.26 12.38 -6.14
CA TYR A 249 -9.75 12.98 -4.89
C TYR A 249 -11.08 12.34 -4.52
N ARG A 250 -11.27 12.00 -3.24
CA ARG A 250 -12.60 11.66 -2.71
C ARG A 250 -13.30 12.95 -2.31
N ALA A 251 -14.48 13.19 -2.85
CA ALA A 251 -15.26 14.38 -2.61
C ALA A 251 -16.54 14.05 -1.85
N ASN A 252 -16.93 14.94 -0.94
CA ASN A 252 -18.24 14.96 -0.31
C ASN A 252 -18.86 16.35 -0.50
N ALA A 253 -19.99 16.44 -1.18
CA ALA A 253 -20.72 17.70 -1.42
C ALA A 253 -22.04 17.70 -0.64
N PHE A 254 -22.37 18.83 0.00
CA PHE A 254 -23.54 18.92 0.87
C PHE A 254 -24.00 20.37 1.07
N GLN A 255 -25.23 20.54 1.55
CA GLN A 255 -25.82 21.84 1.87
C GLN A 255 -25.63 22.15 3.36
N GLN A 256 -25.28 23.40 3.69
CA GLN A 256 -25.35 23.93 5.06
C GLN A 256 -26.13 25.25 5.07
N TRP A 257 -26.25 25.86 6.26
CA TRP A 257 -26.99 27.11 6.44
C TRP A 257 -26.45 28.29 5.61
N ARG A 258 -25.12 28.40 5.40
CA ARG A 258 -24.53 29.46 4.55
C ARG A 258 -24.64 29.17 3.05
N GLY A 259 -25.01 27.96 2.65
CA GLY A 259 -25.06 27.54 1.26
C GLY A 259 -24.34 26.23 1.00
N LEU A 260 -23.97 26.04 -0.27
CA LEU A 260 -23.37 24.80 -0.76
C LEU A 260 -21.89 24.68 -0.36
N CYS A 261 -21.49 23.50 0.08
CA CYS A 261 -20.13 23.18 0.54
C CYS A 261 -19.62 21.87 -0.05
N ALA A 262 -18.31 21.72 -0.05
CA ALA A 262 -17.67 20.44 -0.39
C ALA A 262 -16.35 20.26 0.36
N SER A 263 -16.04 19.01 0.67
CA SER A 263 -14.72 18.59 1.12
C SER A 263 -14.11 17.63 0.09
N PHE A 264 -12.81 17.74 -0.12
CA PHE A 264 -12.04 16.89 -1.02
C PHE A 264 -10.84 16.34 -0.28
N ARG A 265 -10.69 15.01 -0.22
CA ARG A 265 -9.53 14.33 0.31
C ARG A 265 -8.63 13.89 -0.83
N VAL A 266 -7.33 14.19 -0.73
CA VAL A 266 -6.33 13.72 -1.68
C VAL A 266 -6.19 12.21 -1.59
N ILE A 267 -6.34 11.50 -2.71
CA ILE A 267 -6.04 10.07 -2.79
C ILE A 267 -4.61 9.91 -3.35
N PRO A 268 -3.71 9.18 -2.66
CA PRO A 268 -2.37 8.91 -3.17
C PRO A 268 -2.39 8.25 -4.56
N ASN A 269 -1.44 8.62 -5.43
CA ASN A 269 -1.37 8.06 -6.79
C ASN A 269 -0.98 6.58 -6.81
N MET A 270 -0.17 6.15 -5.84
CA MET A 270 0.23 4.76 -5.70
C MET A 270 -0.58 4.10 -4.59
N PRO A 271 -1.19 2.92 -4.84
CA PRO A 271 -1.81 2.15 -3.78
C PRO A 271 -0.75 1.73 -2.75
N PRO A 272 -1.12 1.61 -1.46
CA PRO A 272 -0.22 1.05 -0.46
C PRO A 272 0.06 -0.43 -0.76
N THR A 273 1.29 -0.89 -0.54
CA THR A 273 1.63 -2.30 -0.73
C THR A 273 1.34 -3.14 0.51
N PHE A 274 1.27 -4.46 0.34
CA PHE A 274 1.11 -5.42 1.45
C PHE A 274 2.15 -5.21 2.56
N ARG A 275 3.40 -4.92 2.17
CA ARG A 275 4.52 -4.67 3.09
C ARG A 275 4.39 -3.31 3.78
N ASP A 276 3.99 -2.27 3.06
CA ASP A 276 3.88 -0.91 3.62
C ASP A 276 2.87 -0.82 4.77
N LEU A 277 1.79 -1.59 4.69
CA LEU A 277 0.74 -1.64 5.71
C LEU A 277 1.05 -2.57 6.88
N GLY A 278 2.11 -3.38 6.78
CA GLY A 278 2.44 -4.39 7.79
C GLY A 278 1.38 -5.48 7.92
N LEU A 279 0.73 -5.88 6.81
CA LEU A 279 -0.28 -6.93 6.84
C LEU A 279 0.31 -8.27 7.34
N PRO A 280 -0.45 -9.07 8.12
CA PRO A 280 -0.02 -10.37 8.60
C PRO A 280 0.42 -11.28 7.45
N GLN A 281 1.63 -11.84 7.52
CA GLN A 281 2.23 -12.60 6.41
C GLN A 281 1.39 -13.82 6.01
N GLU A 282 0.66 -14.38 6.96
CA GLU A 282 -0.22 -15.54 6.79
C GLU A 282 -1.40 -15.24 5.86
N LEU A 283 -1.72 -13.96 5.61
CA LEU A 283 -2.71 -13.60 4.60
C LEU A 283 -2.22 -13.87 3.18
N LYS A 284 -0.92 -14.05 2.93
CA LYS A 284 -0.42 -14.46 1.61
C LYS A 284 -0.98 -15.81 1.16
N GLU A 285 -1.43 -16.65 2.09
CA GLU A 285 -2.15 -17.90 1.77
C GLU A 285 -3.42 -17.66 0.96
N LEU A 286 -3.96 -16.44 0.92
CA LEU A 286 -5.09 -16.11 0.04
C LEU A 286 -4.80 -16.42 -1.42
N LEU A 287 -3.53 -16.36 -1.83
CA LEU A 287 -3.07 -16.65 -3.19
C LEU A 287 -3.21 -18.14 -3.56
N ASP A 288 -3.43 -18.99 -2.55
CA ASP A 288 -3.58 -20.44 -2.71
C ASP A 288 -5.06 -20.88 -2.62
N TYR A 289 -5.98 -19.98 -2.23
CA TYR A 289 -7.40 -20.28 -2.20
C TYR A 289 -8.07 -19.99 -3.55
N HIS A 290 -8.68 -21.02 -4.11
CA HIS A 290 -9.57 -20.88 -5.27
C HIS A 290 -10.96 -20.38 -4.88
N GLN A 291 -11.42 -20.69 -3.66
CA GLN A 291 -12.76 -20.31 -3.20
C GLN A 291 -12.81 -20.05 -1.68
N GLY A 292 -13.81 -19.28 -1.26
CA GLY A 292 -14.09 -18.97 0.13
C GLY A 292 -14.26 -17.49 0.37
N ILE A 293 -14.42 -17.08 1.62
CA ILE A 293 -14.56 -15.67 1.99
C ILE A 293 -13.50 -15.25 3.02
N ILE A 294 -12.90 -14.09 2.78
CA ILE A 294 -11.97 -13.41 3.68
C ILE A 294 -12.57 -12.05 4.04
N VAL A 295 -12.70 -11.78 5.34
CA VAL A 295 -13.36 -10.57 5.82
C VAL A 295 -12.37 -9.68 6.56
N LEU A 296 -12.21 -8.44 6.09
CA LEU A 296 -11.49 -7.37 6.76
C LEU A 296 -12.49 -6.55 7.59
N ALA A 297 -12.35 -6.60 8.91
CA ALA A 297 -13.22 -5.92 9.85
C ALA A 297 -12.52 -4.74 10.54
N GLY A 298 -13.31 -3.81 11.08
CA GLY A 298 -12.82 -2.69 11.86
C GLY A 298 -13.73 -1.46 11.74
N PRO A 299 -13.58 -0.46 12.63
CA PRO A 299 -14.37 0.76 12.58
C PRO A 299 -14.05 1.61 11.34
N SER A 300 -14.83 2.67 11.11
CA SER A 300 -14.54 3.64 10.05
C SER A 300 -13.16 4.28 10.24
N GLY A 301 -12.42 4.45 9.16
CA GLY A 301 -11.09 5.08 9.20
C GLY A 301 -9.97 4.24 9.83
N CYS A 302 -10.17 2.94 10.06
CA CYS A 302 -9.11 2.06 10.54
C CYS A 302 -8.20 1.51 9.43
N GLY A 303 -8.43 1.85 8.16
CA GLY A 303 -7.59 1.44 7.02
C GLY A 303 -8.01 0.15 6.31
N LYS A 304 -9.27 -0.32 6.47
CA LYS A 304 -9.79 -1.52 5.77
C LYS A 304 -9.66 -1.42 4.26
N SER A 305 -10.11 -0.30 3.68
CA SER A 305 -10.02 -0.07 2.23
C SER A 305 -8.57 -0.08 1.74
N SER A 306 -7.64 0.50 2.51
CA SER A 306 -6.20 0.45 2.21
C SER A 306 -5.67 -0.99 2.23
N SER A 307 -6.06 -1.79 3.22
CA SER A 307 -5.69 -3.21 3.31
C SER A 307 -6.29 -4.01 2.16
N LEU A 308 -7.54 -3.75 1.79
CA LEU A 308 -8.20 -4.41 0.67
C LEU A 308 -7.50 -4.10 -0.66
N VAL A 309 -7.19 -2.83 -0.90
CA VAL A 309 -6.38 -2.35 -2.03
C VAL A 309 -5.02 -3.05 -2.06
N ALA A 310 -4.33 -3.17 -0.93
CA ALA A 310 -3.04 -3.85 -0.87
C ALA A 310 -3.12 -5.36 -1.17
N LEU A 311 -4.19 -6.04 -0.74
CA LEU A 311 -4.43 -7.45 -1.06
C LEU A 311 -4.77 -7.64 -2.55
N MET A 312 -5.59 -6.76 -3.12
CA MET A 312 -5.88 -6.76 -4.55
C MET A 312 -4.63 -6.54 -5.39
N ASP A 313 -3.79 -5.58 -5.00
CA ASP A 313 -2.54 -5.31 -5.71
C ASP A 313 -1.57 -6.50 -5.63
N LEU A 314 -1.52 -7.18 -4.48
CA LEU A 314 -0.77 -8.43 -4.33
C LEU A 314 -1.28 -9.53 -5.28
N ILE A 315 -2.60 -9.73 -5.40
CA ILE A 315 -3.18 -10.70 -6.34
C ILE A 315 -2.78 -10.34 -7.77
N ASN A 316 -2.97 -9.07 -8.16
CA ASN A 316 -2.67 -8.56 -9.49
C ASN A 316 -1.20 -8.71 -9.89
N GLU A 317 -0.29 -8.58 -8.92
CA GLU A 317 1.16 -8.76 -9.11
C GLU A 317 1.61 -10.21 -9.22
N THR A 318 0.83 -11.16 -8.68
CA THR A 318 1.31 -12.54 -8.47
C THR A 318 0.53 -13.60 -9.23
N LYS A 319 -0.71 -13.32 -9.65
CA LYS A 319 -1.58 -14.29 -10.32
C LYS A 319 -2.28 -13.66 -11.53
N ALA A 320 -2.39 -14.43 -12.61
CA ALA A 320 -3.19 -14.08 -13.78
C ALA A 320 -4.65 -14.48 -13.55
N LEU A 321 -5.35 -13.72 -12.70
CA LEU A 321 -6.75 -13.95 -12.32
C LEU A 321 -7.64 -12.79 -12.79
N HIS A 322 -8.92 -13.07 -12.97
CA HIS A 322 -9.95 -12.07 -13.16
C HIS A 322 -10.53 -11.63 -11.80
N VAL A 323 -10.34 -10.35 -11.48
CA VAL A 323 -10.84 -9.71 -10.26
C VAL A 323 -11.96 -8.74 -10.62
N VAL A 324 -13.14 -8.92 -10.04
CA VAL A 324 -14.25 -7.96 -10.15
C VAL A 324 -14.46 -7.28 -8.79
N THR A 325 -14.48 -5.94 -8.76
CA THR A 325 -14.74 -5.20 -7.52
C THR A 325 -16.05 -4.45 -7.56
N LEU A 326 -16.70 -4.38 -6.40
CA LEU A 326 -17.87 -3.56 -6.13
C LEU A 326 -17.50 -2.61 -5.01
N GLU A 327 -17.46 -1.31 -5.28
CA GLU A 327 -16.95 -0.29 -4.37
C GLU A 327 -17.88 0.93 -4.29
N ASP A 328 -17.83 1.69 -3.20
CA ASP A 328 -18.66 2.88 -3.00
C ASP A 328 -17.90 3.98 -2.23
N PRO A 329 -17.22 4.92 -2.92
CA PRO A 329 -16.84 4.91 -4.33
C PRO A 329 -15.53 4.14 -4.58
N VAL A 330 -15.13 3.99 -5.85
CA VAL A 330 -13.80 3.48 -6.21
C VAL A 330 -12.73 4.51 -5.85
N GLU A 331 -11.98 4.28 -4.77
CA GLU A 331 -10.94 5.20 -4.28
C GLU A 331 -9.64 5.05 -5.08
N PHE A 332 -9.11 3.82 -5.17
CA PHE A 332 -7.86 3.53 -5.88
C PHE A 332 -8.14 2.80 -7.18
N VAL A 333 -7.50 3.25 -8.26
CA VAL A 333 -7.58 2.57 -9.57
C VAL A 333 -6.41 1.62 -9.69
N HIS A 334 -6.71 0.34 -9.88
CA HIS A 334 -5.68 -0.65 -10.14
C HIS A 334 -5.43 -0.76 -11.64
N LEU A 335 -4.20 -0.46 -12.05
CA LEU A 335 -3.77 -0.73 -13.41
C LEU A 335 -3.56 -2.24 -13.60
N PRO A 336 -3.92 -2.81 -14.76
CA PRO A 336 -3.65 -4.22 -15.04
C PRO A 336 -2.16 -4.54 -14.91
N LYS A 337 -1.85 -5.68 -14.25
CA LYS A 337 -0.49 -6.23 -14.16
C LYS A 337 -0.47 -7.63 -14.76
N LEU A 338 -0.48 -8.70 -13.95
CA LEU A 338 -0.64 -10.07 -14.44
C LEU A 338 -2.11 -10.44 -14.65
N GLY A 339 -3.00 -9.93 -13.79
CA GLY A 339 -4.43 -10.19 -13.81
C GLY A 339 -5.26 -9.12 -14.52
N LEU A 340 -6.54 -9.43 -14.75
CA LEU A 340 -7.55 -8.49 -15.22
C LEU A 340 -8.32 -7.96 -14.00
N ILE A 341 -8.45 -6.64 -13.87
CA ILE A 341 -9.24 -6.02 -12.81
C ILE A 341 -10.35 -5.17 -13.44
N ASN A 342 -11.60 -5.50 -13.09
CA ASN A 342 -12.78 -4.73 -13.44
C ASN A 342 -13.37 -4.11 -12.17
N GLN A 343 -13.20 -2.80 -11.99
CA GLN A 343 -13.73 -2.09 -10.83
C GLN A 343 -15.07 -1.44 -11.16
N ARG A 344 -16.08 -1.65 -10.32
CA ARG A 344 -17.43 -1.13 -10.52
C ARG A 344 -17.86 -0.33 -9.29
N GLN A 345 -18.31 0.89 -9.52
CA GLN A 345 -18.85 1.75 -8.48
C GLN A 345 -20.35 1.53 -8.31
N VAL A 346 -20.80 1.32 -7.07
CA VAL A 346 -22.22 1.27 -6.72
C VAL A 346 -22.85 2.65 -6.91
N GLY A 347 -24.08 2.69 -7.44
CA GLY A 347 -24.79 3.90 -7.83
C GLY A 347 -24.43 4.42 -9.23
N ARG A 348 -23.30 4.00 -9.81
CA ARG A 348 -22.85 4.43 -11.15
C ARG A 348 -22.81 3.28 -12.17
N ASP A 349 -22.05 2.23 -11.85
CA ASP A 349 -21.81 1.08 -12.75
C ASP A 349 -22.68 -0.14 -12.36
N THR A 350 -23.28 -0.10 -11.17
CA THR A 350 -24.27 -1.07 -10.67
C THR A 350 -25.21 -0.39 -9.68
N ALA A 351 -26.46 -0.83 -9.62
CA ALA A 351 -27.47 -0.20 -8.75
C ALA A 351 -27.23 -0.46 -7.25
N SER A 352 -26.70 -1.63 -6.90
CA SER A 352 -26.44 -2.02 -5.51
C SER A 352 -25.31 -3.06 -5.42
N PHE A 353 -24.76 -3.27 -4.23
CA PHE A 353 -23.80 -4.36 -3.98
C PHE A 353 -24.41 -5.73 -4.31
N ALA A 354 -25.62 -6.04 -3.83
CA ALA A 354 -26.27 -7.32 -4.10
C ALA A 354 -26.51 -7.58 -5.60
N SER A 355 -26.96 -6.56 -6.35
CA SER A 355 -27.17 -6.70 -7.80
C SER A 355 -25.85 -6.81 -8.56
N GLY A 356 -24.84 -6.03 -8.17
CA GLY A 356 -23.50 -6.11 -8.74
C GLY A 356 -22.85 -7.46 -8.50
N LEU A 357 -23.01 -8.03 -7.30
CA LEU A 357 -22.45 -9.32 -6.92
C LEU A 357 -23.10 -10.47 -7.69
N ARG A 358 -24.43 -10.41 -7.85
CA ARG A 358 -25.17 -11.35 -8.70
C ARG A 358 -24.71 -11.31 -10.15
N ALA A 359 -24.41 -10.13 -10.68
CA ALA A 359 -23.90 -9.97 -12.04
C ALA A 359 -22.45 -10.48 -12.15
N ALA A 360 -21.58 -10.09 -11.21
CA ALA A 360 -20.18 -10.49 -11.15
C ALA A 360 -20.01 -12.02 -11.23
N MET A 361 -20.83 -12.81 -10.54
CA MET A 361 -20.80 -14.29 -10.63
C MET A 361 -21.01 -14.87 -12.04
N ARG A 362 -21.43 -14.07 -13.02
CA ARG A 362 -21.61 -14.46 -14.43
C ARG A 362 -20.62 -13.78 -15.37
N GLU A 363 -19.69 -13.01 -14.83
CA GLU A 363 -18.66 -12.27 -15.55
C GLU A 363 -17.34 -13.07 -15.59
N ASP A 364 -17.37 -14.37 -15.26
CA ASP A 364 -16.20 -15.25 -15.17
C ASP A 364 -15.09 -14.74 -14.21
N PRO A 365 -15.39 -14.29 -12.97
CA PRO A 365 -14.37 -13.85 -12.03
C PRO A 365 -13.75 -15.04 -11.28
N ASP A 366 -12.46 -14.95 -10.97
CA ASP A 366 -11.82 -15.81 -9.98
C ASP A 366 -11.96 -15.21 -8.56
N VAL A 367 -11.86 -13.88 -8.47
CA VAL A 367 -11.93 -13.13 -7.21
C VAL A 367 -13.00 -12.06 -7.30
N ILE A 368 -13.88 -11.99 -6.30
CA ILE A 368 -14.87 -10.93 -6.17
C ILE A 368 -14.58 -10.11 -4.91
N VAL A 369 -14.43 -8.80 -5.08
CA VAL A 369 -14.18 -7.87 -3.98
C VAL A 369 -15.45 -7.08 -3.69
N VAL A 370 -15.90 -7.10 -2.44
CA VAL A 370 -17.09 -6.39 -1.99
C VAL A 370 -16.69 -5.34 -0.96
N GLY A 371 -16.85 -4.07 -1.33
CA GLY A 371 -16.44 -2.92 -0.52
C GLY A 371 -16.97 -2.97 0.90
N GLU A 372 -18.24 -3.34 1.11
CA GLU A 372 -18.83 -3.52 2.44
C GLU A 372 -19.99 -4.54 2.42
N LEU A 373 -20.07 -5.39 3.44
CA LEU A 373 -21.19 -6.32 3.67
C LEU A 373 -22.26 -5.70 4.59
N ARG A 374 -22.96 -4.69 4.09
CA ARG A 374 -23.89 -3.89 4.90
C ARG A 374 -25.24 -4.54 5.14
N ASP A 375 -25.83 -5.10 4.09
CA ASP A 375 -27.22 -5.57 4.08
C ASP A 375 -27.34 -7.11 3.95
N PRO A 376 -28.47 -7.69 4.40
CA PRO A 376 -28.73 -9.13 4.38
C PRO A 376 -28.58 -9.77 2.99
N GLU A 377 -29.00 -9.06 1.94
CA GLU A 377 -28.98 -9.59 0.58
C GLU A 377 -27.54 -9.68 0.05
N THR A 378 -26.74 -8.65 0.28
CA THR A 378 -25.31 -8.64 -0.07
C THR A 378 -24.55 -9.74 0.67
N ILE A 379 -24.81 -9.95 1.96
CA ILE A 379 -24.18 -11.05 2.73
C ILE A 379 -24.54 -12.42 2.13
N ARG A 380 -25.82 -12.66 1.82
CA ARG A 380 -26.25 -13.92 1.17
C ARG A 380 -25.57 -14.15 -0.17
N MET A 381 -25.48 -13.11 -1.00
CA MET A 381 -24.84 -13.22 -2.31
C MET A 381 -23.34 -13.46 -2.18
N ALA A 382 -22.67 -12.86 -1.19
CA ALA A 382 -21.24 -13.08 -0.93
C ALA A 382 -20.96 -14.52 -0.49
N LEU A 383 -21.79 -15.07 0.41
CA LEU A 383 -21.68 -16.46 0.83
C LEU A 383 -21.94 -17.42 -0.33
N LYS A 384 -22.96 -17.15 -1.15
CA LYS A 384 -23.25 -17.96 -2.33
C LYS A 384 -22.11 -17.92 -3.34
N ALA A 385 -21.51 -16.75 -3.58
CA ALA A 385 -20.33 -16.63 -4.44
C ALA A 385 -19.16 -17.49 -3.91
N ALA A 386 -18.89 -17.40 -2.60
CA ALA A 386 -17.86 -18.19 -1.94
C ALA A 386 -18.09 -19.72 -2.01
N GLU A 387 -19.35 -20.16 -1.93
CA GLU A 387 -19.73 -21.58 -2.08
C GLU A 387 -19.64 -22.08 -3.52
N THR A 388 -19.79 -21.18 -4.51
CA THR A 388 -19.86 -21.52 -5.94
C THR A 388 -18.53 -21.38 -6.65
N GLY A 389 -17.41 -21.43 -5.93
CA GLY A 389 -16.08 -21.50 -6.52
C GLY A 389 -15.31 -20.19 -6.60
N HIS A 390 -15.81 -19.10 -6.02
CA HIS A 390 -15.15 -17.79 -6.07
C HIS A 390 -14.41 -17.50 -4.76
N LEU A 391 -13.27 -16.80 -4.84
CA LEU A 391 -12.68 -16.17 -3.66
C LEU A 391 -13.32 -14.80 -3.46
N VAL A 392 -13.94 -14.58 -2.30
CA VAL A 392 -14.58 -13.31 -1.94
C VAL A 392 -13.74 -12.57 -0.91
N LEU A 393 -13.31 -11.35 -1.24
CA LEU A 393 -12.72 -10.42 -0.26
C LEU A 393 -13.77 -9.38 0.10
N ALA A 394 -14.01 -9.16 1.39
CA ALA A 394 -15.03 -8.20 1.79
C ALA A 394 -14.67 -7.42 3.05
N THR A 395 -15.32 -6.28 3.27
CA THR A 395 -15.17 -5.54 4.53
C THR A 395 -16.43 -5.49 5.38
N LEU A 396 -16.25 -5.35 6.71
CA LEU A 396 -17.35 -5.19 7.67
C LEU A 396 -16.99 -4.17 8.77
N HIS A 397 -17.99 -3.49 9.32
CA HIS A 397 -17.85 -2.43 10.33
C HIS A 397 -18.04 -2.96 11.75
N THR A 398 -17.26 -3.96 12.13
CA THR A 398 -17.27 -4.60 13.46
C THR A 398 -15.94 -4.39 14.18
N ILE A 399 -15.94 -4.51 15.51
CA ILE A 399 -14.74 -4.37 16.33
C ILE A 399 -14.46 -5.74 16.96
N GLY A 400 -13.64 -6.54 16.28
CA GLY A 400 -13.21 -7.85 16.76
C GLY A 400 -13.65 -9.01 15.85
N VAL A 401 -12.89 -10.10 15.86
CA VAL A 401 -13.14 -11.24 14.96
C VAL A 401 -14.42 -12.01 15.32
N VAL A 402 -14.72 -12.18 16.61
CA VAL A 402 -15.94 -12.87 17.09
C VAL A 402 -17.18 -12.07 16.70
N GLN A 403 -17.18 -10.77 16.99
CA GLN A 403 -18.28 -9.86 16.64
C GLN A 403 -18.52 -9.80 15.13
N THR A 404 -17.46 -9.97 14.32
CA THR A 404 -17.59 -10.05 12.87
C THR A 404 -18.35 -11.29 12.44
N ILE A 405 -18.01 -12.46 13.00
CA ILE A 405 -18.71 -13.71 12.71
C ILE A 405 -20.17 -13.62 13.16
N ASP A 406 -20.41 -13.16 14.38
CA ASP A 406 -21.77 -13.02 14.92
C ASP A 406 -22.59 -12.06 14.06
N ARG A 407 -22.02 -10.91 13.65
CA ARG A 407 -22.71 -9.94 12.79
C ARG A 407 -23.08 -10.53 11.42
N LEU A 408 -22.22 -11.35 10.82
CA LEU A 408 -22.53 -12.02 9.55
C LEU A 408 -23.71 -12.99 9.67
N VAL A 409 -23.98 -13.53 10.86
CA VAL A 409 -25.12 -14.41 11.13
C VAL A 409 -26.36 -13.60 11.53
N GLU A 410 -26.21 -12.69 12.51
CA GLU A 410 -27.31 -11.93 13.12
C GLU A 410 -27.92 -10.88 12.19
N SER A 411 -27.22 -10.52 11.11
CA SER A 411 -27.79 -9.65 10.07
C SER A 411 -28.92 -10.35 9.28
N LEU A 412 -29.06 -11.67 9.39
CA LEU A 412 -30.07 -12.46 8.68
C LEU A 412 -31.27 -12.81 9.60
N PRO A 413 -32.46 -13.06 9.01
CA PRO A 413 -33.63 -13.52 9.76
C PRO A 413 -33.35 -14.75 10.63
N PRO A 414 -33.95 -14.88 11.83
CA PRO A 414 -33.65 -15.97 12.78
C PRO A 414 -33.77 -17.39 12.21
N ASP A 415 -34.69 -17.60 11.28
CA ASP A 415 -34.94 -18.87 10.58
C ASP A 415 -33.83 -19.24 9.59
N GLU A 416 -33.11 -18.26 9.04
CA GLU A 416 -31.96 -18.48 8.13
C GLU A 416 -30.64 -18.69 8.89
N GLN A 417 -30.52 -18.24 10.14
CA GLN A 417 -29.23 -18.17 10.86
C GLN A 417 -28.53 -19.52 11.01
N ALA A 418 -29.27 -20.61 11.21
CA ALA A 418 -28.68 -21.95 11.33
C ALA A 418 -28.00 -22.39 10.03
N GLN A 419 -28.62 -22.09 8.88
CA GLN A 419 -28.05 -22.35 7.57
C GLN A 419 -26.81 -21.48 7.32
N ILE A 420 -26.90 -20.18 7.64
CA ILE A 420 -25.79 -19.23 7.48
C ILE A 420 -24.57 -19.64 8.32
N ARG A 421 -24.77 -20.11 9.56
CA ARG A 421 -23.69 -20.67 10.39
C ARG A 421 -23.02 -21.88 9.72
N SER A 422 -23.80 -22.75 9.08
CA SER A 422 -23.26 -23.89 8.33
C SER A 422 -22.42 -23.42 7.14
N SER A 423 -22.96 -22.54 6.30
CA SER A 423 -22.28 -21.96 5.15
C SER A 423 -20.98 -21.24 5.52
N LEU A 424 -21.02 -20.40 6.57
CA LEU A 424 -19.85 -19.69 7.09
C LEU A 424 -18.78 -20.66 7.60
N SER A 425 -19.18 -21.74 8.29
CA SER A 425 -18.21 -22.70 8.83
C SER A 425 -17.38 -23.43 7.77
N GLU A 426 -17.84 -23.45 6.52
CA GLU A 426 -17.19 -24.11 5.39
C GLU A 426 -16.47 -23.10 4.47
N SER A 427 -17.11 -21.96 4.24
CA SER A 427 -16.67 -20.95 3.28
C SER A 427 -15.70 -19.92 3.86
N LEU A 428 -15.85 -19.52 5.13
CA LEU A 428 -14.99 -18.53 5.76
C LEU A 428 -13.57 -19.06 5.90
N LYS A 429 -12.57 -18.31 5.41
CA LYS A 429 -11.14 -18.66 5.48
C LYS A 429 -10.43 -17.84 6.53
N TYR A 430 -10.64 -16.52 6.51
CA TYR A 430 -10.02 -15.60 7.45
C TYR A 430 -10.99 -14.50 7.89
N VAL A 431 -10.83 -14.06 9.13
CA VAL A 431 -11.32 -12.75 9.58
C VAL A 431 -10.14 -11.97 10.15
N VAL A 432 -9.99 -10.73 9.70
CA VAL A 432 -8.92 -9.83 10.14
C VAL A 432 -9.57 -8.56 10.67
N SER A 433 -9.57 -8.38 11.98
CA SER A 433 -10.05 -7.17 12.63
C SER A 433 -8.89 -6.19 12.81
N GLN A 434 -9.03 -5.01 12.22
CA GLN A 434 -7.98 -3.98 12.12
C GLN A 434 -8.32 -2.75 12.97
N ARG A 435 -7.31 -2.23 13.67
CA ARG A 435 -7.38 -0.95 14.38
C ARG A 435 -6.11 -0.14 14.19
N LEU A 436 -6.23 1.15 13.94
CA LEU A 436 -5.07 2.06 13.93
C LEU A 436 -4.83 2.59 15.34
N VAL A 437 -3.60 2.44 15.83
CA VAL A 437 -3.14 2.98 17.12
C VAL A 437 -2.00 3.97 16.87
N PRO A 438 -1.82 4.98 17.74
CA PRO A 438 -0.64 5.84 17.70
C PRO A 438 0.65 5.03 17.78
N ARG A 439 1.68 5.41 17.01
CA ARG A 439 3.04 4.89 17.22
C ARG A 439 3.65 5.53 18.45
N LYS A 440 4.67 4.88 19.01
CA LYS A 440 5.59 5.50 19.96
C LYS A 440 6.20 6.74 19.33
N ASN A 441 6.22 7.87 20.07
CA ASN A 441 6.66 9.18 19.57
C ASN A 441 6.07 9.55 18.18
N PRO A 442 4.73 9.71 18.07
CA PRO A 442 4.07 9.87 16.77
C PRO A 442 4.58 11.07 15.97
N GLU A 443 5.00 12.15 16.64
CA GLU A 443 5.57 13.36 16.02
C GLU A 443 6.94 13.14 15.38
N ALA A 444 7.68 12.09 15.76
CA ALA A 444 8.93 11.71 15.10
C ALA A 444 8.70 11.01 13.75
N HIS A 445 7.44 10.66 13.43
CA HIS A 445 7.07 10.06 12.17
C HIS A 445 6.43 11.08 11.22
N PRO A 446 6.66 10.95 9.90
CA PRO A 446 6.04 11.84 8.94
C PRO A 446 4.50 11.73 9.00
N PRO A 447 3.78 12.80 8.62
CA PRO A 447 2.34 12.79 8.44
C PRO A 447 1.89 11.55 7.65
N GLY A 448 0.82 10.90 8.12
CA GLY A 448 0.33 9.64 7.53
C GLY A 448 1.00 8.36 8.03
N LYS A 449 2.20 8.43 8.66
CA LYS A 449 2.86 7.28 9.30
C LYS A 449 2.88 7.31 10.83
N ARG A 450 2.25 8.32 11.44
CA ARG A 450 2.14 8.47 12.91
C ARG A 450 1.32 7.39 13.62
N ARG A 451 0.66 6.51 12.86
CA ARG A 451 -0.14 5.39 13.36
C ARG A 451 0.36 4.07 12.79
N VAL A 452 0.08 2.99 13.49
CA VAL A 452 0.35 1.61 13.07
C VAL A 452 -0.93 0.78 13.19
N ALA A 453 -1.11 -0.19 12.28
CA ALA A 453 -2.29 -1.04 12.25
C ALA A 453 -2.07 -2.30 13.09
N VAL A 454 -2.89 -2.48 14.12
CA VAL A 454 -3.00 -3.69 14.94
C VAL A 454 -4.00 -4.62 14.27
N PHE A 455 -3.59 -5.87 14.07
CA PHE A 455 -4.39 -6.90 13.42
C PHE A 455 -4.70 -8.03 14.42
N GLU A 456 -5.98 -8.20 14.72
CA GLU A 456 -6.49 -9.43 15.29
C GLU A 456 -6.88 -10.35 14.14
N VAL A 457 -6.35 -11.58 14.15
CA VAL A 457 -6.43 -12.49 12.99
C VAL A 457 -6.94 -13.85 13.44
N ILE A 458 -7.96 -14.34 12.76
CA ILE A 458 -8.39 -15.72 12.85
C ILE A 458 -8.30 -16.38 11.48
N LYS A 459 -7.64 -17.54 11.45
CA LYS A 459 -7.68 -18.51 10.35
C LYS A 459 -8.74 -19.56 10.69
N VAL A 460 -9.74 -19.74 9.86
CA VAL A 460 -10.85 -20.66 10.15
C VAL A 460 -10.43 -22.08 9.86
N THR A 461 -10.07 -22.79 10.92
CA THR A 461 -9.80 -24.24 10.90
C THR A 461 -11.10 -25.03 11.07
N PHE A 462 -11.04 -26.35 10.89
CA PHE A 462 -12.17 -27.24 11.16
C PHE A 462 -12.76 -27.05 12.58
N SER A 463 -11.89 -26.91 13.60
CA SER A 463 -12.32 -26.69 14.99
C SER A 463 -13.05 -25.36 15.19
N ILE A 464 -12.58 -24.30 14.51
CA ILE A 464 -13.24 -22.99 14.56
C ILE A 464 -14.57 -23.05 13.80
N GLY A 465 -14.59 -23.65 12.60
CA GLY A 465 -15.80 -23.88 11.83
C GLY A 465 -16.86 -24.64 12.63
N ALA A 466 -16.47 -25.67 13.39
CA ALA A 466 -17.37 -26.39 14.28
C ALA A 466 -18.00 -25.47 15.36
N LYS A 467 -17.23 -24.53 15.93
CA LYS A 467 -17.75 -23.55 16.89
C LYS A 467 -18.70 -22.55 16.25
N ILE A 468 -18.41 -22.11 15.03
CA ILE A 468 -19.33 -21.26 14.24
C ILE A 468 -20.64 -22.01 14.00
N ARG A 469 -20.59 -23.26 13.53
CA ARG A 469 -21.78 -24.08 13.25
C ARG A 469 -22.66 -24.29 14.49
N GLN A 470 -22.03 -24.48 15.65
CA GLN A 470 -22.69 -24.68 16.94
C GLN A 470 -23.24 -23.38 17.56
N GLY A 471 -22.84 -22.19 17.07
CA GLY A 471 -23.15 -20.91 17.71
C GLY A 471 -22.32 -20.65 18.98
N ASP A 472 -21.25 -21.39 19.19
CA ASP A 472 -20.36 -21.34 20.36
C ASP A 472 -19.20 -20.33 20.14
N THR A 473 -19.47 -19.20 19.49
CA THR A 473 -18.42 -18.26 19.03
C THR A 473 -17.62 -17.63 20.17
N PHE A 474 -18.22 -17.51 21.36
CA PHE A 474 -17.53 -17.07 22.59
C PHE A 474 -16.36 -17.96 23.02
N LYS A 475 -16.26 -19.21 22.53
CA LYS A 475 -15.14 -20.12 22.80
C LYS A 475 -13.96 -19.95 21.83
N ILE A 476 -14.14 -19.19 20.74
CA ILE A 476 -13.12 -18.99 19.70
C ILE A 476 -11.84 -18.31 20.23
N PRO A 477 -11.87 -17.30 21.13
CA PRO A 477 -10.65 -16.66 21.62
C PRO A 477 -9.64 -17.64 22.23
N SER A 478 -10.09 -18.66 22.97
CA SER A 478 -9.21 -19.69 23.52
C SER A 478 -8.59 -20.56 22.43
N LEU A 479 -9.31 -20.84 21.34
CA LEU A 479 -8.77 -21.56 20.18
C LEU A 479 -7.73 -20.72 19.42
N MET A 480 -7.91 -19.40 19.35
CA MET A 480 -6.93 -18.49 18.73
C MET A 480 -5.60 -18.51 19.48
N GLN A 481 -5.62 -18.56 20.82
CA GLN A 481 -4.42 -18.68 21.64
C GLN A 481 -3.63 -19.97 21.34
N ILE A 482 -4.34 -21.10 21.19
CA ILE A 482 -3.74 -22.39 20.82
C ILE A 482 -3.23 -22.36 19.36
N GLY A 483 -3.97 -21.68 18.48
CA GLY A 483 -3.71 -21.55 17.05
C GLY A 483 -2.62 -20.54 16.68
N ARG A 484 -1.81 -20.03 17.61
CA ARG A 484 -0.77 -19.02 17.33
C ARG A 484 0.18 -19.42 16.21
N HIS A 485 0.57 -20.70 16.18
CA HIS A 485 1.45 -21.27 15.15
C HIS A 485 0.84 -21.27 13.74
N LEU A 486 -0.48 -21.09 13.62
CA LEU A 486 -1.20 -20.94 12.34
C LEU A 486 -1.40 -19.47 11.96
N GLY A 487 -0.73 -18.53 12.64
CA GLY A 487 -0.88 -17.10 12.43
C GLY A 487 -2.08 -16.47 13.13
N MET A 488 -2.80 -17.21 13.98
CA MET A 488 -3.90 -16.64 14.74
C MET A 488 -3.37 -15.73 15.84
N LYS A 489 -3.99 -14.56 15.99
CA LYS A 489 -3.60 -13.56 16.98
C LYS A 489 -4.84 -12.92 17.57
N THR A 490 -4.97 -12.96 18.89
CA THR A 490 -5.94 -12.09 19.57
C THR A 490 -5.43 -10.65 19.52
N ARG A 491 -6.32 -9.67 19.73
CA ARG A 491 -5.93 -8.25 19.77
C ARG A 491 -4.81 -8.00 20.80
N ASP A 492 -4.94 -8.57 22.00
CA ASP A 492 -3.98 -8.38 23.08
C ASP A 492 -2.62 -9.02 22.75
N MET A 493 -2.59 -10.17 22.07
CA MET A 493 -1.34 -10.75 21.58
C MET A 493 -0.66 -9.83 20.56
N ALA A 494 -1.42 -9.28 19.62
CA ALA A 494 -0.89 -8.36 18.61
C ALA A 494 -0.37 -7.05 19.22
N LEU A 495 -1.07 -6.50 20.22
CA LEU A 495 -0.62 -5.32 20.96
C LEU A 495 0.67 -5.60 21.75
N MET A 496 0.78 -6.76 22.40
CA MET A 496 1.99 -7.16 23.12
C MET A 496 3.19 -7.25 22.17
N GLU A 497 3.02 -7.89 21.01
CA GLU A 497 4.07 -7.96 19.98
C GLU A 497 4.54 -6.57 19.53
N MET A 498 3.64 -5.59 19.45
CA MET A 498 4.01 -4.21 19.10
C MET A 498 4.74 -3.46 20.21
N VAL A 499 4.40 -3.72 21.48
CA VAL A 499 5.11 -3.16 22.63
C VAL A 499 6.53 -3.74 22.69
N GLU A 500 6.67 -5.05 22.52
CA GLU A 500 7.97 -5.75 22.50
C GLU A 500 8.86 -5.27 21.34
N ALA A 501 8.26 -4.96 20.19
CA ALA A 501 8.95 -4.39 19.03
C ALA A 501 9.17 -2.87 19.13
N GLU A 502 8.85 -2.24 20.26
CA GLU A 502 8.92 -0.79 20.51
C GLU A 502 8.18 0.09 19.49
N LEU A 503 7.17 -0.46 18.82
CA LEU A 503 6.38 0.29 17.83
C LEU A 503 5.33 1.19 18.48
N ILE A 504 4.86 0.83 19.67
CA ILE A 504 3.87 1.56 20.47
C ILE A 504 4.30 1.60 21.93
N ASP A 505 3.86 2.61 22.67
CA ASP A 505 4.06 2.68 24.11
C ASP A 505 3.14 1.69 24.86
N PRO A 506 3.57 1.12 26.01
CA PRO A 506 2.73 0.25 26.84
C PRO A 506 1.38 0.85 27.22
N GLU A 507 1.30 2.17 27.46
CA GLU A 507 0.07 2.89 27.76
C GLU A 507 -0.90 2.88 26.56
N THR A 508 -0.36 3.00 25.34
CA THR A 508 -1.15 2.84 24.12
C THR A 508 -1.71 1.42 24.03
N ALA A 509 -0.92 0.40 24.34
CA ALA A 509 -1.42 -0.96 24.36
C ALA A 509 -2.51 -1.17 25.43
N TRP A 510 -2.30 -0.67 26.65
CA TRP A 510 -3.27 -0.70 27.74
C TRP A 510 -4.62 -0.10 27.36
N ARG A 511 -4.62 1.06 26.70
CA ARG A 511 -5.83 1.77 26.26
C ARG A 511 -6.64 1.03 25.19
N TYR A 512 -5.96 0.28 24.31
CA TYR A 512 -6.57 -0.37 23.15
C TYR A 512 -6.80 -1.89 23.35
N ALA A 513 -6.30 -2.45 24.46
CA ALA A 513 -6.46 -3.85 24.81
C ALA A 513 -7.91 -4.23 25.15
N GLU A 514 -8.24 -5.50 24.93
CA GLU A 514 -9.44 -6.13 25.47
C GLU A 514 -9.31 -6.39 26.97
N LYS A 515 -8.11 -6.79 27.42
CA LYS A 515 -7.78 -6.97 28.83
C LYS A 515 -6.68 -5.99 29.24
N PRO A 516 -7.02 -4.73 29.59
CA PRO A 516 -6.04 -3.72 29.99
C PRO A 516 -5.13 -4.18 31.15
N ALA A 517 -5.64 -5.00 32.07
CA ALA A 517 -4.88 -5.55 33.19
C ALA A 517 -3.60 -6.30 32.77
N THR A 518 -3.55 -6.86 31.56
CA THR A 518 -2.36 -7.53 31.01
C THR A 518 -1.20 -6.56 30.76
N PHE A 519 -1.50 -5.30 30.43
CA PHE A 519 -0.50 -4.28 30.07
C PHE A 519 -0.19 -3.33 31.23
N GLN A 520 -1.05 -3.27 32.24
CA GLN A 520 -0.90 -2.37 33.38
C GLN A 520 0.48 -2.48 34.09
N PRO A 521 1.09 -3.67 34.27
CA PRO A 521 2.42 -3.78 34.89
C PRO A 521 3.56 -3.19 34.04
N LEU A 522 3.33 -2.98 32.74
CA LEU A 522 4.32 -2.46 31.79
C LEU A 522 4.26 -0.93 31.63
N CYS A 523 3.19 -0.32 32.14
CA CYS A 523 2.93 1.11 32.01
C CYS A 523 3.59 1.90 33.14
N ASP A 524 3.94 3.16 32.87
CA ASP A 524 4.30 4.11 33.91
C ASP A 524 3.04 4.53 34.71
N PRO A 525 2.99 4.29 36.02
CA PRO A 525 1.83 4.65 36.85
C PRO A 525 1.45 6.14 36.78
N SER A 526 2.43 7.02 36.56
CA SER A 526 2.20 8.47 36.41
C SER A 526 1.48 8.83 35.11
N ARG A 527 1.67 8.05 34.04
CA ARG A 527 1.02 8.28 32.74
C ARG A 527 -0.40 7.73 32.69
N ILE A 528 -0.66 6.58 33.33
CA ILE A 528 -2.02 6.01 33.42
C ILE A 528 -2.97 6.98 34.15
N SER A 529 -2.52 7.57 35.26
CA SER A 529 -3.33 8.50 36.08
C SER A 529 -3.63 9.84 35.40
N ALA A 530 -2.73 10.33 34.55
CA ALA A 530 -2.96 11.52 33.72
C ALA A 530 -3.97 11.23 32.59
N GLU A 531 -3.93 10.04 31.99
CA GLU A 531 -4.82 9.67 30.88
C GLU A 531 -6.24 9.27 31.33
N VAL A 532 -6.42 8.67 32.51
CA VAL A 532 -7.77 8.37 33.07
C VAL A 532 -8.56 9.66 33.39
N ASN A 533 -7.85 10.78 33.59
CA ASN A 533 -8.43 12.08 33.87
C ASN A 533 -8.46 13.02 32.65
N ALA A 534 -8.05 12.55 31.47
CA ALA A 534 -8.17 13.31 30.23
C ALA A 534 -9.61 13.14 29.65
N PRO A 535 -10.28 14.23 29.23
CA PRO A 535 -11.68 14.21 28.80
C PRO A 535 -11.95 13.41 27.53
#